data_AF-A0A7C1LZ53-F1
#
_entry.id   AF-A0A7C1LZ53-F1
#
_cell.length_a   1.000
_cell.length_b   1.000
_cell.length_c   1.000
_cell.angle_alpha   90.00
_cell.angle_beta   90.00
_cell.angle_gamma   90.00
#
_symmetry.space_group_name_H-M   'P 1'
#
loop_
_entity.id
_entity.type
_entity.pdbx_description
1 polymer ?
#
loop_
_entity_poly.entity_id
_entity_poly.type
_entity_poly.pdbx_seq_one_letter_code
_entity_poly.pdbx_strand_id
1 'polypeptide(L)'
;MATISQQVKDAIKGAILLEVNGRKFFNHAADVTKHESGKKMFRFLAEEEVKHLKTFTELFGQILGSKDWRKHLSSHELEGEAPLVEKLKERMKREEGKGETEAISIGMQLEMDAINFFFELHFNLLFLIFILLYIYTHKMAKRFTFPTRFLVLVDY
;
A
#
# COMPACT_ATOMS: atom_id res chain seq x y z
N MET A 1 4.08 11.00 22.15
CA MET A 1 3.42 10.06 21.22
C MET A 1 4.22 10.07 19.93
N ALA A 2 4.54 8.90 19.36
CA ALA A 2 5.27 8.86 18.10
C ALA A 2 4.43 9.49 16.99
N THR A 3 4.91 10.59 16.40
CA THR A 3 4.23 11.25 15.29
C THR A 3 4.40 10.39 14.05
N ILE A 4 3.33 9.70 13.65
CA ILE A 4 3.30 8.88 12.43
C ILE A 4 3.47 9.80 11.23
N SER A 5 4.40 9.48 10.31
CA SER A 5 4.58 10.28 9.10
C SER A 5 3.33 10.21 8.21
N GLN A 6 3.07 11.27 7.44
CA GLN A 6 1.93 11.30 6.53
C GLN A 6 1.97 10.15 5.53
N GLN A 7 3.16 9.79 5.06
CA GLN A 7 3.38 8.66 4.15
C GLN A 7 2.91 7.33 4.75
N VAL A 8 3.15 7.09 6.05
CA VAL A 8 2.70 5.86 6.72
C VAL A 8 1.18 5.87 6.88
N LYS A 9 0.56 7.03 7.15
CA LYS A 9 -0.91 7.13 7.18
C LYS A 9 -1.53 6.87 5.80
N ASP A 10 -0.94 7.42 4.76
CA ASP A 10 -1.41 7.23 3.38
C ASP A 10 -1.27 5.76 2.94
N ALA A 11 -0.18 5.10 3.34
CA ALA A 11 0.03 3.66 3.13
C ALA A 11 -1.04 2.82 3.83
N ILE A 12 -1.30 3.09 5.10
CA ILE A 12 -2.33 2.41 5.89
C ILE A 12 -3.69 2.61 5.24
N LYS A 13 -4.05 3.85 4.93
CA LYS A 13 -5.31 4.19 4.27
C LYS A 13 -5.45 3.47 2.93
N GLY A 14 -4.42 3.52 2.08
CA GLY A 14 -4.41 2.89 0.76
C GLY A 14 -4.63 1.38 0.85
N ALA A 15 -3.89 0.70 1.74
CA ALA A 15 -4.04 -0.73 1.97
C ALA A 15 -5.46 -1.10 2.42
N ILE A 16 -5.98 -0.43 3.46
CA ILE A 16 -7.33 -0.71 3.97
C ILE A 16 -8.40 -0.45 2.91
N LEU A 17 -8.28 0.66 2.17
CA LEU A 17 -9.23 1.04 1.14
C LEU A 17 -9.23 0.06 -0.03
N LEU A 18 -8.05 -0.45 -0.40
CA LEU A 18 -7.87 -1.49 -1.40
C LEU A 18 -8.62 -2.76 -1.00
N GLU A 19 -8.33 -3.32 0.20
CA GLU A 19 -8.97 -4.57 0.66
C GLU A 19 -10.50 -4.45 0.78
N VAL A 20 -10.98 -3.33 1.35
CA VAL A 20 -12.43 -3.10 1.53
C VAL A 20 -13.13 -3.00 0.17
N ASN A 21 -12.52 -2.31 -0.79
CA ASN A 21 -13.12 -2.14 -2.11
C ASN A 21 -12.95 -3.38 -3.00
N GLY A 22 -11.84 -4.11 -2.88
CA GLY A 22 -11.62 -5.42 -3.51
C GLY A 22 -12.68 -6.42 -3.07
N ARG A 23 -12.97 -6.49 -1.76
CA ARG A 23 -14.06 -7.32 -1.23
C ARG A 23 -15.43 -6.94 -1.81
N LYS A 24 -15.76 -5.65 -1.88
CA LYS A 24 -17.03 -5.19 -2.48
C LYS A 24 -17.09 -5.55 -3.96
N PHE A 25 -15.98 -5.36 -4.67
CA PHE A 25 -15.84 -5.68 -6.08
C PHE A 25 -16.08 -7.17 -6.34
N PHE A 26 -15.38 -8.05 -5.63
CA PHE A 26 -15.52 -9.49 -5.82
C PHE A 26 -16.92 -10.00 -5.42
N ASN A 27 -17.54 -9.44 -4.38
CA ASN A 27 -18.94 -9.77 -4.07
C ASN A 27 -19.88 -9.37 -5.22
N HIS A 28 -19.72 -8.16 -5.76
CA HIS A 28 -20.51 -7.71 -6.90
C HIS A 28 -20.25 -8.56 -8.15
N ALA A 29 -18.98 -8.90 -8.41
CA ALA A 29 -18.58 -9.78 -9.51
C ALA A 29 -19.24 -11.16 -9.40
N ALA A 30 -19.32 -11.71 -8.19
CA ALA A 30 -20.04 -12.95 -7.93
C ALA A 30 -21.55 -12.82 -8.19
N ASP A 31 -22.16 -11.67 -7.89
CA ASP A 31 -23.60 -11.45 -8.09
C ASP A 31 -23.98 -11.37 -9.58
N VAL A 32 -23.12 -10.77 -10.42
CA VAL A 32 -23.38 -10.58 -11.86
C VAL A 32 -22.86 -11.73 -12.74
N THR A 33 -21.98 -12.58 -12.21
CA THR A 33 -21.46 -13.75 -12.94
C THR A 33 -22.54 -14.82 -13.06
N LYS A 34 -22.78 -15.34 -14.26
CA LYS A 34 -23.81 -16.38 -14.49
C LYS A 34 -23.35 -17.78 -14.09
N HIS A 35 -22.07 -18.08 -14.31
CA HIS A 35 -21.50 -19.41 -14.13
C HIS A 35 -21.14 -19.70 -12.67
N GLU A 36 -21.56 -20.86 -12.16
CA GLU A 36 -21.37 -21.25 -10.75
C GLU A 36 -19.90 -21.37 -10.33
N SER A 37 -19.01 -21.80 -11.23
CA SER A 37 -17.56 -21.85 -11.00
C SER A 37 -16.98 -20.46 -10.73
N GLY A 38 -17.27 -19.50 -11.60
CA GLY A 38 -16.84 -18.10 -11.47
C GLY A 38 -17.42 -17.43 -10.24
N LYS A 39 -18.70 -17.68 -9.90
CA LYS A 39 -19.30 -17.19 -8.66
C LYS A 39 -18.54 -17.67 -7.43
N LYS A 40 -18.26 -18.98 -7.33
CA LYS A 40 -17.52 -19.56 -6.20
C LYS A 40 -16.11 -18.97 -6.08
N MET A 41 -15.42 -18.80 -7.21
CA MET A 41 -14.11 -18.16 -7.24
C MET A 41 -14.17 -16.73 -6.70
N PHE A 42 -15.10 -15.91 -7.16
CA PHE A 42 -15.22 -14.53 -6.68
C PHE A 42 -15.65 -14.45 -5.21
N ARG A 43 -16.51 -15.34 -4.73
CA ARG A 43 -16.83 -15.42 -3.30
C ARG A 43 -15.61 -15.78 -2.47
N PHE A 44 -14.82 -16.74 -2.93
CA PHE A 44 -13.56 -17.11 -2.30
C PHE A 44 -12.60 -15.92 -2.23
N LEU A 45 -12.38 -15.20 -3.35
CA LEU A 45 -11.53 -14.01 -3.35
C LEU A 45 -12.06 -12.93 -2.39
N ALA A 46 -13.37 -12.67 -2.36
CA ALA A 46 -13.96 -11.73 -1.41
C ALA A 46 -13.76 -12.12 0.07
N GLU A 47 -13.62 -13.42 0.37
CA GLU A 47 -13.28 -13.92 1.71
C GLU A 47 -11.79 -13.78 2.02
N GLU A 48 -10.90 -13.96 1.04
CA GLU A 48 -9.46 -13.73 1.20
C GLU A 48 -9.17 -12.27 1.58
N GLU A 49 -9.87 -11.29 1.00
CA GLU A 49 -9.72 -9.87 1.35
C GLU A 49 -10.02 -9.57 2.82
N VAL A 50 -10.90 -10.36 3.47
CA VAL A 50 -11.15 -10.24 4.91
C VAL A 50 -9.92 -10.67 5.71
N LYS A 51 -9.22 -11.71 5.26
CA LYS A 51 -7.98 -12.19 5.88
C LYS A 51 -6.86 -11.17 5.65
N HIS A 52 -6.73 -10.62 4.45
CA HIS A 52 -5.78 -9.56 4.15
C HIS A 52 -5.99 -8.33 5.05
N LEU A 53 -7.24 -7.86 5.17
CA LEU A 53 -7.59 -6.74 6.06
C LEU A 53 -7.22 -7.00 7.53
N LYS A 54 -7.39 -8.23 8.00
CA LYS A 54 -6.98 -8.65 9.35
C LYS A 54 -5.46 -8.59 9.49
N THR A 55 -4.72 -9.14 8.53
CA THR A 55 -3.25 -9.10 8.50
C THR A 55 -2.74 -7.66 8.53
N PHE A 56 -3.29 -6.77 7.71
CA PHE A 56 -2.92 -5.35 7.72
C PHE A 56 -3.25 -4.67 9.03
N THR A 57 -4.42 -4.95 9.62
CA THR A 57 -4.79 -4.41 10.94
C THR A 57 -3.80 -4.83 12.02
N GLU A 58 -3.34 -6.08 12.01
CA GLU A 58 -2.34 -6.58 12.96
C GLU A 58 -0.97 -5.94 12.74
N LEU A 59 -0.52 -5.87 11.49
CA LEU A 59 0.75 -5.24 11.10
C LEU A 59 0.79 -3.76 11.51
N PHE A 60 -0.24 -2.99 11.16
CA PHE A 60 -0.33 -1.58 11.54
C PHE A 60 -0.45 -1.41 13.04
N GLY A 61 -1.13 -2.32 13.74
CA GLY A 61 -1.18 -2.34 15.19
C GLY A 61 0.21 -2.45 15.83
N GLN A 62 1.10 -3.26 15.25
CA GLN A 62 2.48 -3.39 15.71
C GLN A 62 3.30 -2.11 15.43
N ILE A 63 3.15 -1.53 14.24
CA ILE A 63 3.89 -0.32 13.84
C ILE A 63 3.47 0.90 14.68
N LEU A 64 2.18 1.04 14.98
CA LEU A 64 1.64 2.18 15.71
C LEU A 64 1.67 2.01 17.24
N GLY A 65 2.04 0.83 17.73
CA GLY A 65 1.98 0.48 19.15
C GLY A 65 0.55 0.45 19.71
N SER A 66 -0.47 0.48 18.84
CA SER A 66 -1.88 0.48 19.19
C SER A 66 -2.70 -0.15 18.07
N LYS A 67 -3.61 -1.06 18.43
CA LYS A 67 -4.56 -1.66 17.48
C LYS A 67 -5.61 -0.67 16.97
N ASP A 68 -5.70 0.51 17.58
CA ASP A 68 -6.62 1.58 17.17
C ASP A 68 -6.03 2.46 16.07
N TRP A 69 -5.52 1.85 15.00
CA TRP A 69 -5.10 2.58 13.79
C TRP A 69 -6.25 3.45 13.24
N ARG A 70 -7.51 3.04 13.48
CA ARG A 70 -8.73 3.80 13.15
C ARG A 70 -8.80 5.17 13.82
N LYS A 71 -8.14 5.40 14.96
CA LYS A 71 -8.09 6.72 15.60
C LYS A 71 -7.18 7.71 14.85
N HIS A 72 -6.33 7.20 13.96
CA HIS A 72 -5.39 7.99 13.19
C HIS A 72 -5.89 8.33 11.78
N LEU A 73 -7.05 7.79 11.38
CA LEU A 73 -7.75 8.08 10.13
C LEU A 73 -9.16 8.58 10.45
N SER A 74 -9.56 9.69 9.85
CA SER A 74 -10.95 10.14 9.93
C SER A 74 -11.87 9.20 9.14
N SER A 75 -13.13 9.07 9.58
CA SER A 75 -14.13 8.24 8.89
C SER A 75 -14.29 8.62 7.41
N HIS A 76 -14.22 9.92 7.11
CA HIS A 76 -14.28 10.45 5.75
C HIS A 76 -13.08 10.00 4.88
N GLU A 77 -11.91 9.74 5.48
CA GLU A 77 -10.75 9.26 4.74
C GLU A 77 -10.90 7.79 4.30
N LEU A 78 -11.87 7.07 4.86
CA LEU A 78 -12.22 5.70 4.47
C LEU A 78 -13.48 5.66 3.58
N GLU A 79 -14.09 6.81 3.31
CA GLU A 79 -15.21 6.97 2.38
C GLU A 79 -14.65 7.27 0.98
N GLY A 80 -14.41 6.20 0.21
CA GLY A 80 -13.96 6.31 -1.17
C GLY A 80 -13.85 4.95 -1.86
N GLU A 81 -13.82 4.97 -3.18
CA GLU A 81 -13.42 3.80 -3.96
C GLU A 81 -11.94 3.91 -4.33
N ALA A 82 -11.21 2.80 -4.20
CA ALA A 82 -9.83 2.75 -4.67
C ALA A 82 -9.84 2.91 -6.21
N PRO A 83 -9.04 3.82 -6.79
CA PRO A 83 -9.09 4.12 -8.24
C PRO A 83 -8.93 2.88 -9.14
N LEU A 84 -8.13 1.91 -8.69
CA LEU A 84 -7.94 0.63 -9.37
C LEU A 84 -9.24 -0.22 -9.41
N VAL A 85 -10.02 -0.19 -8.33
CA VAL A 85 -11.28 -0.94 -8.24
C VAL A 85 -12.34 -0.30 -9.14
N GLU A 86 -12.39 1.02 -9.21
CA GLU A 86 -13.31 1.75 -10.09
C GLU A 86 -13.06 1.38 -11.56
N LYS A 87 -11.80 1.44 -12.02
CA LYS A 87 -11.40 1.03 -13.37
C LYS A 87 -11.81 -0.40 -13.71
N LEU A 88 -11.65 -1.33 -12.76
CA LEU A 88 -12.01 -2.73 -12.98
C LEU A 88 -13.52 -2.99 -12.94
N LYS A 89 -14.29 -2.23 -12.14
CA LYS A 89 -15.76 -2.24 -12.20
C LYS A 89 -16.26 -1.82 -13.57
N GLU A 90 -15.70 -0.76 -14.16
CA GLU A 90 -16.07 -0.31 -15.49
C GLU A 90 -15.75 -1.34 -16.57
N ARG A 91 -14.58 -2.00 -16.48
CA ARG A 91 -14.24 -3.12 -17.37
C ARG A 91 -15.26 -4.27 -17.21
N MET A 92 -15.57 -4.65 -15.99
CA MET A 92 -16.52 -5.73 -15.73
C MET A 92 -17.91 -5.45 -16.28
N LYS A 93 -18.41 -4.21 -16.16
CA LYS A 93 -19.69 -3.80 -16.77
C LYS A 93 -19.68 -3.90 -18.31
N ARG A 94 -18.56 -3.53 -18.97
CA ARG A 94 -18.43 -3.62 -20.43
C ARG A 94 -18.34 -5.05 -20.94
N GLU A 95 -17.79 -5.93 -20.13
CA GLU A 95 -17.54 -7.33 -20.46
C GLU A 95 -18.61 -8.28 -19.88
N GLU A 96 -19.69 -7.73 -19.32
CA GLU A 96 -20.76 -8.49 -18.70
C GLU A 96 -21.36 -9.50 -19.70
N GLY A 97 -21.33 -10.78 -19.32
CA GLY A 97 -21.83 -11.87 -20.17
C GLY A 97 -20.83 -12.45 -21.17
N LYS A 98 -19.59 -11.95 -21.24
CA LYS A 98 -18.56 -12.44 -22.21
C LYS A 98 -17.78 -13.69 -21.78
N GLY A 99 -18.17 -14.36 -20.70
CA GLY A 99 -17.68 -15.70 -20.33
C GLY A 99 -16.73 -15.74 -19.12
N GLU A 100 -16.45 -16.96 -18.65
CA GLU A 100 -15.69 -17.23 -17.41
C GLU A 100 -14.24 -16.73 -17.44
N THR A 101 -13.59 -16.73 -18.60
CA THR A 101 -12.18 -16.34 -18.76
C THR A 101 -11.95 -14.86 -18.48
N GLU A 102 -12.92 -14.01 -18.80
CA GLU A 102 -12.81 -12.57 -18.60
C GLU A 102 -13.00 -12.18 -17.13
N ALA A 103 -13.89 -12.89 -16.43
CA ALA A 103 -14.02 -12.80 -14.98
C ALA A 103 -12.69 -13.12 -14.27
N ILE A 104 -12.01 -14.19 -14.68
CA ILE A 104 -10.69 -14.58 -14.14
C ILE A 104 -9.65 -13.51 -14.44
N SER A 105 -9.60 -13.00 -15.69
CA SER A 105 -8.61 -12.01 -16.10
C SER A 105 -8.73 -10.69 -15.33
N ILE A 106 -9.96 -10.29 -15.00
CA ILE A 106 -10.23 -9.09 -14.19
C ILE A 106 -9.77 -9.30 -12.74
N GLY A 107 -10.08 -10.46 -12.14
CA GLY A 107 -9.64 -10.77 -10.77
C GLY A 107 -8.11 -10.82 -10.67
N MET A 108 -7.45 -11.48 -11.62
CA MET A 108 -5.99 -11.52 -11.68
C MET A 108 -5.37 -10.13 -11.85
N GLN A 109 -6.01 -9.24 -12.61
CA GLN A 109 -5.54 -7.87 -12.77
C GLN A 109 -5.65 -7.07 -11.47
N LEU A 110 -6.74 -7.23 -10.71
CA LEU A 110 -6.90 -6.59 -9.40
C LEU A 110 -5.76 -6.98 -8.44
N GLU A 111 -5.48 -8.28 -8.34
CA GLU A 111 -4.41 -8.82 -7.50
C GLU A 111 -3.02 -8.34 -7.94
N MET A 112 -2.77 -8.30 -9.26
CA MET A 112 -1.50 -7.81 -9.80
C MET A 112 -1.30 -6.32 -9.53
N ASP A 113 -2.34 -5.51 -9.72
CA ASP A 113 -2.31 -4.07 -9.44
C ASP A 113 -2.12 -3.80 -7.94
N ALA A 114 -2.72 -4.62 -7.07
CA ALA A 114 -2.49 -4.60 -5.63
C ALA A 114 -1.02 -4.89 -5.27
N ILE A 115 -0.43 -5.95 -5.83
CA ILE A 115 0.98 -6.29 -5.62
C ILE A 115 1.89 -5.15 -6.05
N ASN A 116 1.65 -4.57 -7.22
CA ASN A 116 2.43 -3.44 -7.74
C ASN A 116 2.32 -2.22 -6.83
N PHE A 117 1.12 -1.89 -6.34
CA PHE A 117 0.91 -0.81 -5.39
C PHE A 117 1.77 -1.00 -4.13
N PHE A 118 1.77 -2.20 -3.53
CA PHE A 118 2.56 -2.49 -2.34
C PHE A 118 4.06 -2.52 -2.62
N PHE A 119 4.48 -3.00 -3.78
CA PHE A 119 5.89 -3.01 -4.19
C PHE A 119 6.45 -1.59 -4.35
N GLU A 120 5.71 -0.72 -5.04
CA GLU A 120 6.04 0.71 -5.19
C GLU A 120 6.08 1.41 -3.83
N LEU A 121 5.14 1.11 -2.94
CA LEU A 121 5.10 1.69 -1.61
C LEU A 121 6.34 1.31 -0.78
N HIS A 122 6.74 0.04 -0.82
CA HIS A 122 7.95 -0.45 -0.16
C HIS A 122 9.22 0.19 -0.76
N PHE A 123 9.32 0.25 -2.09
CA PHE A 123 10.47 0.82 -2.80
C PHE A 123 10.65 2.31 -2.46
N ASN A 124 9.56 3.09 -2.48
CA ASN A 124 9.60 4.52 -2.15
C ASN A 124 10.05 4.78 -0.71
N LEU A 125 9.66 3.93 0.24
CA LEU A 125 10.07 4.05 1.64
C LEU A 125 11.57 3.78 1.82
N LEU A 126 12.09 2.73 1.16
CA LEU A 126 13.52 2.38 1.16
C LEU A 126 14.37 3.45 0.48
N PHE A 127 13.89 4.00 -0.63
CA PHE A 127 14.56 5.08 -1.35
C PHE A 127 14.67 6.34 -0.50
N LEU A 128 13.61 6.71 0.22
CA LEU A 128 13.62 7.86 1.14
C LEU A 128 14.62 7.65 2.28
N ILE A 129 14.67 6.45 2.88
CA ILE A 129 15.64 6.10 3.91
C ILE A 129 17.08 6.23 3.37
N PHE A 130 17.33 5.76 2.16
CA PHE A 130 18.64 5.86 1.51
C PHE A 130 19.06 7.31 1.27
N ILE A 131 18.14 8.16 0.77
CA ILE A 131 18.39 9.60 0.60
C ILE A 131 18.69 10.27 1.95
N LEU A 132 17.92 9.96 3.00
CA LEU A 132 18.13 10.54 4.33
C LEU A 132 19.49 10.12 4.92
N LEU A 133 19.88 8.85 4.77
CA LEU A 133 21.21 8.34 5.13
C LEU A 133 22.34 9.02 4.35
N TYR A 134 22.15 9.21 3.04
CA TYR A 134 23.11 9.90 2.18
C TYR A 134 23.27 11.38 2.59
N ILE A 135 22.18 12.09 2.83
CA ILE A 135 22.21 13.48 3.30
C ILE A 135 22.87 13.57 4.67
N TYR A 136 22.54 12.66 5.60
CA TYR A 136 23.10 12.64 6.95
C TYR A 136 24.62 12.42 6.94
N THR A 137 25.09 11.43 6.19
CA THR A 137 26.53 11.14 6.04
C THR A 137 27.26 12.31 5.37
N HIS A 138 26.68 12.92 4.34
CA HIS A 138 27.29 14.07 3.67
C HIS A 138 27.30 15.34 4.55
N LYS A 139 26.25 15.57 5.35
CA LYS A 139 26.17 16.69 6.29
C LYS A 139 27.13 16.53 7.47
N MET A 140 27.35 15.29 7.94
CA MET A 140 28.38 14.95 8.93
C MET A 140 29.79 15.16 8.37
N ALA A 141 30.05 14.73 7.13
CA ALA A 141 31.35 14.91 6.48
C ALA A 141 31.75 16.39 6.34
N LYS A 142 30.79 17.29 6.06
CA LYS A 142 31.03 18.75 6.01
C LYS A 142 31.24 19.39 7.39
N ARG A 143 30.89 18.71 8.49
CA ARG A 143 31.04 19.21 9.86
C ARG A 143 32.36 18.78 10.51
N PHE A 144 33.12 17.89 9.86
CA PHE A 144 34.41 17.35 10.30
C PHE A 144 35.58 17.73 9.37
N THR A 145 35.52 18.89 8.72
CA THR A 145 36.75 19.49 8.15
C THR A 145 37.59 20.04 9.31
N PHE A 146 38.58 19.27 9.75
CA PHE A 146 39.60 19.72 10.70
C PHE A 146 40.27 21.01 10.20
N PRO A 147 40.49 22.04 11.04
CA PRO A 147 41.30 23.17 10.64
C PRO A 147 42.74 22.68 10.44
N THR A 148 43.21 22.70 9.19
CA THR A 148 44.63 22.60 8.83
C THR A 148 45.34 23.85 9.34
N ARG A 149 45.69 23.85 10.63
CA ARG A 149 46.56 24.87 11.22
C ARG A 149 47.41 24.31 12.35
N PHE A 150 48.29 23.37 12.00
CA PHE A 150 49.46 23.02 12.82
C PHE A 150 50.58 22.56 11.88
N LEU A 151 51.26 23.51 11.24
CA LEU A 151 52.65 23.34 10.80
C LEU A 151 53.25 24.71 10.47
N VAL A 152 53.73 25.41 11.49
CA VAL A 152 54.82 26.39 11.36
C VAL A 152 55.66 26.31 12.63
N LEU A 153 56.99 26.33 12.44
CA LEU A 153 58.09 26.39 13.42
C LEU A 153 58.52 25.04 14.01
N VAL A 154 59.60 24.46 13.46
CA VAL A 154 60.97 24.67 13.98
C VAL A 154 61.95 24.42 12.84
N ASP A 155 62.56 25.50 12.33
CA ASP A 155 63.88 25.44 11.69
C ASP A 155 64.93 25.36 12.81
N TYR A 156 65.83 24.39 12.72
CA TYR A 156 67.17 24.40 13.32
C TYR A 156 68.12 23.53 12.50
#